data_AF-A0A6G7BXE4-F1
#
_entry.id   AF-A0A6G7BXE4-F1
#
_cell.length_a   1.000
_cell.length_b   1.000
_cell.length_c   1.000
_cell.angle_alpha   90.00
_cell.angle_beta   90.00
_cell.angle_gamma   90.00
#
_symmetry.space_group_name_H-M   'P 1'
#
loop_
_entity.id
_entity.type
_entity.pdbx_description
1 polymer ?
#
loop_
_entity_poly.entity_id
_entity_poly.type
_entity_poly.pdbx_seq_one_letter_code
_entity_poly.pdbx_strand_id
1 'polypeptide(L)'
;MKLSNKPTAHILVKAYTNSDWDNCEFAIIHLSQDWKMEQMERMELITPIEGNYHFCSIHYYDTAVDFYRTGQDDNLNIGEMLTENEWVFVELDQEETFTVPENSLDCYRLILSANGIGQYRAYGKHTSEEFWTEKFSLTPILIQL
;
A
#
# COMPACT_ATOMS: atom_id res chain seq x y z
N MET A 1 10.96 10.01 -7.82
CA MET A 1 10.72 9.81 -6.39
C MET A 1 12.06 9.67 -5.71
N LYS A 2 12.19 10.06 -4.44
CA LYS A 2 13.45 9.91 -3.67
C LYS A 2 13.21 9.17 -2.37
N LEU A 3 14.10 8.23 -2.03
CA LEU A 3 14.10 7.55 -0.73
C LEU A 3 14.36 8.56 0.38
N SER A 4 13.64 8.41 1.48
CA SER A 4 13.84 9.19 2.69
C SER A 4 14.11 8.27 3.88
N ASN A 5 15.11 8.65 4.68
CA ASN A 5 15.36 8.02 5.98
C ASN A 5 14.53 8.65 7.10
N LYS A 6 13.71 9.66 6.78
CA LYS A 6 12.82 10.35 7.72
C LYS A 6 11.37 10.05 7.35
N PRO A 7 10.45 10.09 8.33
CA PRO A 7 9.02 10.06 8.09
C PRO A 7 8.60 11.07 7.01
N THR A 8 7.82 10.64 6.03
CA THR A 8 7.22 11.52 5.02
C THR A 8 5.70 11.28 4.93
N ALA A 9 5.02 12.02 4.06
CA ALA A 9 3.61 11.82 3.77
C ALA A 9 3.32 10.57 2.90
N HIS A 10 4.36 9.86 2.46
CA HIS A 10 4.21 8.77 1.50
C HIS A 10 5.14 7.60 1.81
N ILE A 11 4.65 6.39 1.62
CA ILE A 11 5.50 5.21 1.56
C ILE A 11 5.36 4.53 0.22
N LEU A 12 6.48 4.02 -0.27
CA LEU A 12 6.57 3.12 -1.40
C LEU A 12 6.48 1.70 -0.89
N VAL A 13 5.57 0.91 -1.46
CA VAL A 13 5.39 -0.50 -1.14
C VAL A 13 5.42 -1.30 -2.43
N LYS A 14 6.00 -2.50 -2.40
CA LYS A 14 5.94 -3.41 -3.54
C LYS A 14 4.48 -3.78 -3.81
N ALA A 15 4.10 -3.95 -5.06
CA ALA A 15 2.76 -4.35 -5.42
C ALA A 15 2.77 -5.36 -6.56
N TYR A 16 1.62 -6.00 -6.74
CA TYR A 16 1.45 -7.13 -7.62
C TYR A 16 0.06 -7.11 -8.23
N THR A 17 -0.08 -7.81 -9.35
CA THR A 17 -1.37 -8.15 -9.95
C THR A 17 -1.37 -9.62 -10.38
N ASN A 18 -2.56 -10.20 -10.49
CA ASN A 18 -2.75 -11.51 -11.12
C ASN A 18 -3.21 -11.39 -12.59
N SER A 19 -3.15 -10.19 -13.16
CA SER A 19 -3.48 -9.97 -14.57
C SER A 19 -2.42 -10.59 -15.49
N ASP A 20 -2.88 -11.24 -16.56
CA ASP A 20 -2.02 -11.70 -17.66
C ASP A 20 -1.77 -10.60 -18.71
N TRP A 21 -2.49 -9.47 -18.61
CA TRP A 21 -2.53 -8.41 -19.64
C TRP A 21 -2.14 -7.04 -19.12
N ASP A 22 -2.13 -6.87 -17.80
CA ASP A 22 -1.78 -5.63 -17.11
C ASP A 22 -0.54 -5.85 -16.22
N ASN A 23 0.05 -4.75 -15.75
CA ASN A 23 1.22 -4.80 -14.87
C ASN A 23 1.01 -3.89 -13.66
N CYS A 24 1.57 -4.31 -12.53
CA CYS A 24 1.61 -3.56 -11.29
C CYS A 24 2.86 -3.98 -10.52
N GLU A 25 3.69 -3.02 -10.17
CA GLU A 25 5.02 -3.28 -9.59
C GLU A 25 5.19 -2.62 -8.23
N PHE A 26 4.52 -1.50 -8.01
CA PHE A 26 4.55 -0.79 -6.74
C PHE A 26 3.24 -0.04 -6.49
N ALA A 27 3.08 0.35 -5.24
CA ALA A 27 2.03 1.24 -4.81
C ALA A 27 2.61 2.35 -3.93
N ILE A 28 1.96 3.50 -3.96
CA ILE A 28 2.24 4.61 -3.05
C ILE A 28 1.06 4.69 -2.10
N ILE A 29 1.35 4.67 -0.80
CA ILE A 29 0.34 4.87 0.25
C ILE A 29 0.50 6.27 0.81
N HIS A 30 -0.62 6.99 0.92
CA HIS A 30 -0.70 8.36 1.39
C HIS A 30 -0.99 8.38 2.89
N LEU A 31 -0.02 8.88 3.65
CA LEU A 31 -0.02 8.88 5.11
C LEU A 31 -0.50 10.22 5.67
N SER A 32 -1.68 10.66 5.24
CA SER A 32 -2.29 11.89 5.76
C SER A 32 -2.51 11.80 7.28
N GLN A 33 -2.63 12.95 7.95
CA GLN A 33 -2.88 12.96 9.39
C GLN A 33 -4.19 12.24 9.74
N ASP A 34 -5.24 12.45 8.95
CA ASP A 34 -6.53 11.78 9.11
C ASP A 34 -6.40 10.27 8.93
N TRP A 35 -5.64 9.83 7.92
CA TRP A 35 -5.37 8.41 7.69
C TRP A 35 -4.68 7.77 8.90
N LYS A 36 -3.68 8.45 9.49
CA LYS A 36 -2.97 7.94 10.66
C LYS A 36 -3.89 7.81 11.88
N MET A 37 -4.72 8.83 12.14
CA MET A 37 -5.68 8.79 13.24
C MET A 37 -6.69 7.65 13.06
N GLU A 38 -7.22 7.49 11.85
CA GLU A 38 -8.15 6.40 11.54
C GLU A 38 -7.50 5.01 11.70
N GLN A 39 -6.25 4.86 11.25
CA GLN A 39 -5.51 3.61 11.44
C GLN A 39 -5.23 3.31 12.92
N MET A 40 -4.98 4.32 13.75
CA MET A 40 -4.83 4.12 15.20
C MET A 40 -6.12 3.57 15.83
N GLU A 41 -7.26 4.17 15.51
CA GLU A 41 -8.57 3.70 16.01
C GLU A 41 -8.85 2.26 15.55
N ARG A 42 -8.55 1.95 14.28
CA ARG A 42 -8.66 0.59 13.73
C ARG A 42 -7.73 -0.38 14.47
N MET A 43 -6.49 0.02 14.77
CA MET A 43 -5.54 -0.79 15.53
C MET A 43 -6.05 -1.10 16.94
N GLU A 44 -6.57 -0.10 17.66
CA GLU A 44 -7.16 -0.28 19.00
C GLU A 44 -8.32 -1.28 19.00
N LEU A 45 -9.10 -1.33 17.92
CA LEU A 45 -10.21 -2.27 17.77
C LEU A 45 -9.76 -3.70 17.47
N ILE A 46 -8.68 -3.90 16.71
CA ILE A 46 -8.25 -5.22 16.24
C ILE A 46 -7.15 -5.87 17.09
N THR A 47 -6.36 -5.11 17.85
CA THR A 47 -5.32 -5.70 18.71
C THR A 47 -5.89 -6.62 19.80
N PRO A 48 -7.02 -6.32 20.46
CA PRO A 48 -7.59 -7.20 21.50
C PRO A 48 -8.01 -8.60 21.01
N ILE A 49 -8.18 -8.78 19.70
CA ILE A 49 -8.55 -10.07 19.08
C ILE A 49 -7.33 -10.84 18.56
N GLU A 50 -6.11 -10.35 18.81
CA GLU A 50 -4.89 -11.08 18.50
C GLU A 50 -4.86 -12.44 19.23
N GLY A 51 -4.46 -13.50 18.52
CA GLY A 51 -4.47 -14.87 19.03
C GLY A 51 -5.82 -15.59 18.92
N ASN A 52 -6.90 -14.92 18.49
CA ASN A 52 -8.14 -15.61 18.14
C ASN A 52 -7.94 -16.45 16.87
N TYR A 53 -7.88 -17.78 17.03
CA TYR A 53 -7.67 -18.73 15.95
C TYR A 53 -8.74 -18.69 14.84
N HIS A 54 -9.95 -18.22 15.14
CA HIS A 54 -11.04 -18.11 14.18
C HIS A 54 -11.12 -16.74 13.50
N PHE A 55 -10.28 -15.79 13.91
CA PHE A 55 -10.19 -14.48 13.28
C PHE A 55 -9.14 -14.50 12.16
N CYS A 56 -9.49 -13.93 11.00
CA CYS A 56 -8.58 -13.83 9.86
C CYS A 56 -8.12 -12.39 9.63
N SER A 57 -9.04 -11.49 9.30
CA SER A 57 -8.77 -10.07 9.04
C SER A 57 -10.07 -9.25 9.06
N ILE A 58 -9.93 -7.93 9.21
CA ILE A 58 -11.01 -6.96 8.96
C ILE A 58 -10.66 -6.16 7.71
N HIS A 59 -11.68 -5.82 6.93
CA HIS A 59 -11.56 -5.14 5.65
C HIS A 59 -12.25 -3.79 5.77
N TYR A 60 -11.52 -2.72 5.50
CA TYR A 60 -12.04 -1.35 5.47
C TYR A 60 -12.02 -0.84 4.04
N TYR A 61 -13.08 -0.15 3.61
CA TYR A 61 -13.00 0.64 2.40
C TYR A 61 -12.01 1.79 2.64
N ASP A 62 -10.94 1.83 1.85
CA ASP A 62 -9.85 2.77 2.05
C ASP A 62 -9.12 2.98 0.72
N THR A 63 -9.04 4.24 0.29
CA THR A 63 -8.49 4.65 -1.00
C THR A 63 -7.19 5.44 -0.84
N ALA A 64 -6.51 5.36 0.31
CA ALA A 64 -5.25 6.06 0.53
C ALA A 64 -4.06 5.40 -0.18
N VAL A 65 -4.30 4.71 -1.30
CA VAL A 65 -3.30 3.98 -2.07
C VAL A 65 -3.53 4.17 -3.55
N ASP A 66 -2.45 4.35 -4.28
CA ASP A 66 -2.42 4.30 -5.75
C ASP A 66 -1.45 3.23 -6.22
N PHE A 67 -1.85 2.47 -7.23
CA PHE A 67 -1.06 1.39 -7.85
C PHE A 67 -0.42 1.86 -9.15
N TYR A 68 0.82 1.41 -9.40
CA TYR A 68 1.64 1.88 -10.51
C TYR A 68 2.46 0.75 -11.14
N ARG A 69 2.87 0.99 -12.38
CA ARG A 69 3.84 0.19 -13.16
C ARG A 69 4.97 1.11 -13.62
N THR A 70 6.17 0.55 -13.80
CA THR A 70 7.23 1.29 -14.50
C THR A 70 6.87 1.44 -15.98
N GLY A 71 6.98 2.65 -16.49
CA GLY A 71 6.89 2.96 -17.92
C GLY A 71 8.13 2.49 -18.67
N GLN A 72 8.04 2.42 -20.00
CA GLN A 72 9.16 1.98 -20.86
C GLN A 72 10.41 2.87 -20.74
N ASP A 73 10.23 4.15 -20.35
CA ASP A 73 11.31 5.12 -20.18
C ASP A 73 11.64 5.43 -18.70
N ASP A 74 11.01 4.72 -17.75
CA ASP A 74 11.22 4.95 -16.33
C ASP A 74 12.52 4.30 -15.86
N ASN A 75 13.47 5.11 -15.39
CA ASN A 75 14.69 4.65 -14.73
C ASN A 75 14.47 4.22 -13.26
N LEU A 76 13.23 4.01 -12.85
CA LEU A 76 12.87 3.65 -11.47
C LEU A 76 13.09 2.16 -11.23
N ASN A 77 14.20 1.82 -10.57
CA ASN A 77 14.45 0.45 -10.13
C ASN A 77 13.80 0.20 -8.76
N ILE A 78 12.50 -0.08 -8.77
CA ILE A 78 11.70 -0.42 -7.58
C ILE A 78 12.32 -1.60 -6.82
N GLY A 79 12.86 -2.58 -7.56
CA GLY A 79 13.52 -3.75 -6.98
C GLY A 79 14.70 -3.36 -6.11
N GLU A 80 15.56 -2.45 -6.58
CA GLU A 80 16.69 -1.91 -5.80
C GLU A 80 16.22 -1.07 -4.61
N MET A 81 15.19 -0.24 -4.78
CA MET A 81 14.65 0.63 -3.73
C MET A 81 14.05 -0.15 -2.55
N LEU A 82 13.51 -1.35 -2.81
CA LEU A 82 12.82 -2.19 -1.83
C LEU A 82 13.59 -3.48 -1.48
N THR A 83 14.87 -3.60 -1.88
CA THR A 83 15.62 -4.86 -1.76
C THR A 83 15.63 -5.45 -0.34
N GLU A 84 15.71 -4.59 0.68
CA GLU A 84 15.85 -5.00 2.08
C GLU A 84 14.58 -4.76 2.91
N ASN A 85 13.58 -4.07 2.36
CA ASN A 85 12.41 -3.62 3.11
C ASN A 85 11.11 -3.83 2.33
N GLU A 86 10.06 -4.26 3.03
CA GLU A 86 8.70 -4.40 2.48
C GLU A 86 8.16 -3.06 1.96
N TRP A 87 8.59 -1.96 2.59
CA TRP A 87 8.24 -0.59 2.25
C TRP A 87 9.31 0.40 2.72
N VAL A 88 9.32 1.59 2.13
CA VAL A 88 10.26 2.70 2.46
C VAL A 88 9.56 4.06 2.40
N PHE A 89 10.02 5.03 3.18
CA PHE A 89 9.55 6.41 3.04
C PHE A 89 10.07 7.05 1.78
N VAL A 90 9.22 7.84 1.13
CA VAL A 90 9.57 8.53 -0.10
C VAL A 90 9.09 9.98 -0.12
N GLU A 91 9.88 10.83 -0.77
CA GLU A 91 9.46 12.18 -1.17
C GLU A 91 9.09 12.13 -2.65
N LEU A 92 7.92 12.67 -2.97
CA LEU A 92 7.40 12.79 -4.34
C LEU A 92 7.62 14.22 -4.80
N ASP A 93 8.23 14.39 -5.98
CA ASP A 93 8.36 15.70 -6.61
C ASP A 93 7.04 16.05 -7.34
N GLN A 94 6.65 17.33 -7.38
CA GLN A 94 5.35 17.77 -7.96
C GLN A 94 5.17 17.44 -9.45
N GLU A 95 6.24 17.20 -10.18
CA GLU A 95 6.24 16.89 -11.61
C GLU A 95 6.31 15.38 -11.90
N GLU A 96 6.38 14.53 -10.87
CA GLU A 96 6.48 13.09 -11.05
C GLU A 96 5.16 12.50 -11.53
N THR A 97 5.18 11.95 -12.73
CA THR A 97 4.06 11.23 -13.31
C THR A 97 4.46 9.77 -13.45
N PHE A 98 3.83 8.90 -12.69
CA PHE A 98 4.03 7.45 -12.80
C PHE A 98 3.00 6.85 -13.75
N THR A 99 3.35 5.73 -14.37
CA THR A 99 2.41 5.01 -15.22
C THR A 99 1.47 4.19 -14.35
N VAL A 100 0.15 4.37 -14.54
CA VAL A 100 -0.88 3.57 -13.86
C VAL A 100 -1.15 2.25 -14.61
N PRO A 101 -1.73 1.24 -13.94
CA PRO A 101 -2.28 0.06 -14.60
C PRO A 101 -3.27 0.42 -15.71
N GLU A 102 -3.38 -0.45 -16.71
CA GLU A 102 -4.33 -0.28 -17.82
C GLU A 102 -5.78 -0.43 -17.37
N ASN A 103 -6.01 -1.32 -16.40
CA ASN A 103 -7.29 -1.47 -15.76
C ASN A 103 -7.62 -0.25 -14.90
N SER A 104 -8.83 0.27 -15.08
CA SER A 104 -9.44 1.12 -14.05
C SER A 104 -9.75 0.28 -12.82
N LEU A 105 -9.21 0.68 -11.67
CA LEU A 105 -9.36 -0.05 -10.42
C LEU A 105 -10.58 0.46 -9.61
N ASP A 106 -11.20 -0.44 -8.86
CA ASP A 106 -12.31 -0.17 -7.95
C ASP A 106 -12.25 -1.12 -6.73
N CYS A 107 -13.21 -1.02 -5.81
CA CYS A 107 -13.34 -1.87 -4.62
C CYS A 107 -12.09 -1.84 -3.73
N TYR A 108 -11.48 -0.66 -3.61
CA TYR A 108 -10.30 -0.42 -2.78
C TYR A 108 -10.58 -0.77 -1.33
N ARG A 109 -9.64 -1.49 -0.73
CA ARG A 109 -9.71 -1.87 0.68
C ARG A 109 -8.35 -1.98 1.33
N LEU A 110 -8.30 -1.58 2.58
CA LEU A 110 -7.24 -1.95 3.50
C LEU A 110 -7.67 -3.19 4.30
N ILE A 111 -6.91 -4.27 4.13
CA ILE A 111 -7.09 -5.51 4.88
C ILE A 111 -6.13 -5.47 6.07
N LEU A 112 -6.65 -5.56 7.29
CA LEU A 112 -5.85 -5.57 8.52
C LEU A 112 -6.01 -6.89 9.27
N SER A 113 -4.89 -7.50 9.66
CA SER A 113 -4.86 -8.58 10.65
C SER A 113 -4.67 -8.04 12.07
N ALA A 114 -5.04 -8.85 13.06
CA ALA A 114 -5.06 -8.44 14.47
C ALA A 114 -3.69 -8.00 15.01
N ASN A 115 -2.60 -8.51 14.43
CA ASN A 115 -1.22 -8.13 14.77
C ASN A 115 -0.73 -6.85 14.05
N GLY A 116 -1.63 -6.10 13.40
CA GLY A 116 -1.31 -4.84 12.75
C GLY A 116 -0.58 -4.94 11.41
N ILE A 117 -0.63 -6.10 10.77
CA ILE A 117 -0.16 -6.24 9.38
C ILE A 117 -1.29 -5.83 8.45
N GLY A 118 -0.99 -4.87 7.57
CA GLY A 118 -1.87 -4.37 6.54
C GLY A 118 -1.50 -4.85 5.14
N GLN A 119 -2.49 -4.85 4.26
CA GLN A 119 -2.34 -5.03 2.82
C GLN A 119 -3.46 -4.26 2.12
N TYR A 120 -3.11 -3.43 1.16
CA TYR A 120 -4.10 -2.84 0.28
C TYR A 120 -4.47 -3.80 -0.84
N ARG A 121 -5.74 -3.80 -1.23
CA ARG A 121 -6.23 -4.46 -2.44
C ARG A 121 -7.19 -3.58 -3.21
N ALA A 122 -7.18 -3.71 -4.51
CA ALA A 122 -8.16 -3.19 -5.43
C ALA A 122 -8.42 -4.22 -6.54
N TYR A 123 -9.46 -3.98 -7.33
CA TYR A 123 -9.90 -4.88 -8.38
C TYR A 123 -10.07 -4.16 -9.69
N GLY A 124 -9.66 -4.78 -10.80
CA GLY A 124 -9.99 -4.30 -12.14
C GLY A 124 -11.51 -4.26 -12.32
N LYS A 125 -12.05 -3.06 -12.58
CA LYS A 125 -13.49 -2.77 -12.62
C LYS A 125 -14.30 -3.70 -13.54
N HIS A 126 -13.67 -4.19 -14.60
CA HIS A 126 -14.33 -5.01 -15.62
C HIS A 126 -13.72 -6.42 -15.77
N THR A 127 -12.58 -6.68 -15.14
CA THR A 127 -11.84 -7.95 -15.30
C THR A 127 -11.85 -8.79 -14.02
N SER A 128 -12.17 -8.19 -12.86
CA SER A 128 -12.03 -8.83 -11.54
C SER A 128 -10.60 -9.26 -11.21
N GLU A 129 -9.60 -8.80 -11.96
CA GLU A 129 -8.19 -9.00 -11.65
C GLU A 129 -7.85 -8.28 -10.34
N GLU A 130 -7.06 -8.92 -9.49
CA GLU A 130 -6.65 -8.34 -8.22
C GLU A 130 -5.37 -7.53 -8.40
N PHE A 131 -5.30 -6.42 -7.67
CA PHE A 131 -4.13 -5.60 -7.49
C PHE A 131 -3.90 -5.48 -5.99
N TRP A 132 -2.71 -5.82 -5.51
CA TRP A 132 -2.44 -5.83 -4.07
C TRP A 132 -1.02 -5.42 -3.73
N THR A 133 -0.85 -4.81 -2.57
CA THR A 133 0.48 -4.49 -2.04
C THR A 133 1.10 -5.71 -1.37
N GLU A 134 2.41 -5.73 -1.24
CA GLU A 134 3.06 -6.54 -0.23
C GLU A 134 2.47 -6.22 1.15
N LYS A 135 2.52 -7.19 2.05
CA LYS A 135 2.12 -6.97 3.44
C LYS A 135 3.10 -6.03 4.12
N PHE A 136 2.60 -5.14 4.97
CA PHE A 136 3.42 -4.20 5.72
C PHE A 136 2.88 -4.00 7.14
N SER A 137 3.75 -3.74 8.11
CA SER A 137 3.32 -3.41 9.47
C SER A 137 2.90 -1.94 9.57
N LEU A 138 1.73 -1.67 10.15
CA LEU A 138 1.28 -0.30 10.43
C LEU A 138 2.00 0.31 11.64
N THR A 139 2.41 -0.50 12.62
CA THR A 139 2.99 -0.04 13.89
C THR A 139 4.15 0.95 13.72
N PRO A 140 5.19 0.69 12.89
CA PRO A 140 6.30 1.63 12.73
C PRO A 140 5.90 2.92 12.02
N ILE A 141 4.82 2.91 11.25
CA ILE A 141 4.29 4.08 10.54
C ILE A 141 3.53 4.99 11.51
N LEU A 142 2.72 4.39 12.41
CA LEU A 142 1.86 5.13 13.34
C LEU A 142 2.63 5.70 14.55
N ILE A 143 3.74 5.07 14.96
CA ILE A 143 4.60 5.57 16.07
C ILE A 143 5.24 6.94 15.77
N GLN A 144 5.17 7.41 14.53
CA GLN A 144 5.80 8.65 14.08
C GLN A 144 4.93 9.90 14.25
N LEU A 145 3.85 9.79 15.04
CA LEU A 145 3.03 10.89 15.54
C LEU A 145 3.60 11.43 16.86
#